data_AF-A0A7Y2GPW2-F1
#
_entry.id   AF-A0A7Y2GPW2-F1
#
_cell.length_a   1.000
_cell.length_b   1.000
_cell.length_c   1.000
_cell.angle_alpha   90.00
_cell.angle_beta   90.00
_cell.angle_gamma   90.00
#
_symmetry.space_group_name_H-M   'P 1'
#
loop_
_entity.id
_entity.type
_entity.pdbx_description
1 polymer ?
#
loop_
_entity_poly.entity_id
_entity_poly.type
_entity_poly.pdbx_seq_one_letter_code
_entity_poly.pdbx_strand_id
1 'polypeptide(L)'
;METKNRKLVDQLEEILEKNRDAERGYSKAAENADSRSLQSYFRKKSQERKTFNDELKRELVATYDEIDDDGSFTGTMHRAWMDIKNFFSGNSDESMLEEAIRGDKAAVEEYEEVLKKEALPMQVSTIIRNQMMKIRTDLNNIQSLEDLED
;
A
#
# COMPACT_ATOMS: atom_id res chain seq x y z
N MET A 1 -3.20 21.25 -20.09
CA MET A 1 -2.86 21.27 -18.64
C MET A 1 -3.78 20.31 -17.88
N GLU A 2 -5.09 20.27 -18.13
CA GLU A 2 -6.04 19.30 -17.54
C GLU A 2 -5.62 17.82 -17.64
N THR A 3 -5.03 17.39 -18.76
CA THR A 3 -4.65 15.99 -18.98
C THR A 3 -3.45 15.49 -18.17
N LYS A 4 -2.58 16.37 -17.67
CA LYS A 4 -1.44 15.98 -16.84
C LYS A 4 -1.83 15.84 -15.37
N ASN A 5 -2.61 16.80 -14.85
CA ASN A 5 -3.15 16.70 -13.50
C ASN A 5 -4.00 15.44 -13.36
N ARG A 6 -4.87 15.12 -14.33
CA ARG A 6 -5.69 13.91 -14.30
C ARG A 6 -4.87 12.62 -14.19
N LYS A 7 -3.80 12.47 -14.99
CA LYS A 7 -2.95 11.27 -14.92
C LYS A 7 -2.23 11.13 -13.58
N LEU A 8 -1.75 12.24 -13.03
CA LEU A 8 -1.09 12.25 -11.72
C LEU A 8 -2.08 11.90 -10.59
N VAL A 9 -3.28 12.45 -10.70
CA VAL A 9 -4.42 12.17 -9.84
C VAL A 9 -4.78 10.67 -9.89
N ASP A 10 -4.93 10.10 -11.08
CA ASP A 10 -5.26 8.69 -11.28
C ASP A 10 -4.22 7.76 -10.63
N GLN A 11 -2.94 8.16 -10.64
CA GLN A 11 -1.83 7.46 -10.00
C GLN A 11 -1.83 7.62 -8.47
N LEU A 12 -2.24 8.77 -7.94
CA LEU A 12 -2.35 8.95 -6.49
C LEU A 12 -3.55 8.17 -5.92
N GLU A 13 -4.61 8.04 -6.72
CA GLU A 13 -5.72 7.12 -6.42
C GLU A 13 -5.26 5.66 -6.38
N GLU A 14 -4.33 5.23 -7.26
CA GLU A 14 -3.72 3.88 -7.21
C GLU A 14 -3.15 3.62 -5.82
N ILE A 15 -2.37 4.58 -5.32
CA ILE A 15 -1.71 4.44 -4.02
C ILE A 15 -2.74 4.35 -2.88
N LEU A 16 -3.83 5.13 -2.95
CA LEU A 16 -4.92 5.01 -1.98
C LEU A 16 -5.57 3.62 -2.03
N GLU A 17 -5.98 3.16 -3.20
CA GLU A 17 -6.58 1.85 -3.39
C GLU A 17 -5.68 0.72 -2.89
N LYS A 18 -4.39 0.74 -3.26
CA LYS A 18 -3.40 -0.25 -2.81
C LYS A 18 -3.27 -0.30 -1.29
N ASN A 19 -3.28 0.85 -0.63
CA ASN A 19 -3.25 0.87 0.84
C ASN A 19 -4.52 0.26 1.45
N ARG A 20 -5.71 0.52 0.87
CA ARG A 20 -6.97 -0.09 1.34
C ARG A 20 -6.99 -1.60 1.11
N ASP A 21 -6.48 -2.07 -0.03
CA ASP A 21 -6.41 -3.51 -0.33
C ASP A 21 -5.40 -4.21 0.56
N ALA A 22 -4.24 -3.59 0.80
CA ALA A 22 -3.23 -4.10 1.73
C ALA A 22 -3.76 -4.13 3.17
N GLU A 23 -4.47 -3.09 3.62
CA GLU A 23 -5.14 -3.08 4.93
C GLU A 23 -6.06 -4.28 5.10
N ARG A 24 -6.93 -4.54 4.11
CA ARG A 24 -7.86 -5.67 4.10
C ARG A 24 -7.13 -7.02 4.04
N GLY A 25 -6.13 -7.14 3.18
CA GLY A 25 -5.30 -8.34 3.04
C GLY A 25 -4.60 -8.71 4.35
N TYR A 26 -3.94 -7.74 4.98
CA TYR A 26 -3.28 -7.93 6.26
C TYR A 26 -4.25 -8.21 7.41
N SER A 27 -5.40 -7.54 7.45
CA SER A 27 -6.43 -7.85 8.47
C SER A 27 -6.87 -9.30 8.37
N LYS A 28 -7.13 -9.78 7.15
CA LYS A 28 -7.56 -11.16 6.92
C LYS A 28 -6.43 -12.16 7.17
N ALA A 29 -5.18 -11.85 6.81
CA ALA A 29 -4.03 -12.68 7.17
C ALA A 29 -3.88 -12.79 8.71
N ALA A 30 -4.12 -11.71 9.45
CA ALA A 30 -4.10 -11.75 10.91
C ALA A 30 -5.21 -12.60 11.55
N GLU A 31 -6.34 -12.77 10.86
CA GLU A 31 -7.45 -13.64 11.30
C GLU A 31 -7.17 -15.13 11.04
N ASN A 32 -6.35 -15.43 10.04
CA ASN A 32 -6.10 -16.80 9.58
C ASN A 32 -4.71 -17.34 9.97
N ALA A 33 -3.80 -16.50 10.46
CA ALA A 33 -2.49 -16.93 10.93
C ALA A 33 -2.59 -17.81 12.20
N ASP A 34 -1.83 -18.90 12.22
CA ASP A 34 -1.75 -19.82 13.35
C ASP A 34 -0.83 -19.28 14.45
N SER A 35 0.30 -18.67 14.06
CA SER A 35 1.25 -18.09 14.98
C SER A 35 0.79 -16.75 15.55
N ARG A 36 0.79 -16.64 16.89
CA ARG A 36 0.50 -15.38 17.59
C ARG A 36 1.44 -14.24 17.19
N SER A 37 2.70 -14.53 16.83
CA SER A 37 3.63 -13.50 16.37
C SER A 37 3.22 -12.97 15.00
N LEU A 38 2.82 -13.84 14.07
CA LEU A 38 2.35 -13.45 12.75
C LEU A 38 1.00 -12.74 12.78
N GLN A 39 0.06 -13.17 13.62
CA GLN A 39 -1.17 -12.42 13.86
C GLN A 39 -0.87 -10.98 14.31
N SER A 40 0.06 -10.80 15.25
CA SER A 40 0.45 -9.47 15.73
C SER A 40 1.15 -8.65 14.65
N TYR A 41 2.02 -9.28 13.86
CA TYR A 41 2.70 -8.66 12.73
C TYR A 41 1.69 -8.17 11.69
N PHE A 42 0.78 -9.02 11.22
CA PHE A 42 -0.22 -8.67 10.23
C PHE A 42 -1.19 -7.59 10.73
N ARG A 43 -1.61 -7.61 12.00
CA ARG A 43 -2.42 -6.50 12.59
C ARG A 43 -1.68 -5.16 12.53
N LYS A 44 -0.39 -5.17 12.86
CA LYS A 44 0.45 -3.96 12.80
C LYS A 44 0.54 -3.44 11.37
N LYS A 45 0.74 -4.31 10.39
CA LYS A 45 0.80 -3.95 8.97
C LYS A 45 -0.53 -3.42 8.45
N SER A 46 -1.66 -4.04 8.83
CA SER A 46 -3.00 -3.53 8.50
C SER A 46 -3.20 -2.10 9.02
N GLN A 47 -2.90 -1.85 10.30
CA GLN A 47 -3.02 -0.51 10.90
C GLN A 47 -2.08 0.52 10.25
N GLU A 48 -0.88 0.10 9.85
CA GLU A 48 0.05 0.96 9.13
C GLU A 48 -0.50 1.38 7.76
N ARG A 49 -1.04 0.43 6.99
CA ARG A 49 -1.64 0.69 5.67
C ARG A 49 -2.85 1.61 5.78
N LYS A 50 -3.68 1.44 6.80
CA LYS A 50 -4.76 2.38 7.13
C LYS A 50 -4.23 3.78 7.39
N THR A 51 -3.18 3.90 8.20
CA THR A 51 -2.56 5.19 8.55
C THR A 51 -2.00 5.88 7.31
N PHE A 52 -1.38 5.13 6.40
CA PHE A 52 -0.88 5.64 5.12
C PHE A 52 -2.01 6.17 4.24
N ASN A 53 -3.13 5.44 4.17
CA ASN A 53 -4.31 5.88 3.42
C ASN A 53 -4.87 7.19 3.99
N ASP A 54 -5.08 7.24 5.31
CA ASP A 54 -5.64 8.40 6.00
C ASP A 54 -4.74 9.65 5.85
N GLU A 55 -3.42 9.49 5.93
CA GLU A 55 -2.45 10.56 5.75
C GLU A 55 -2.45 11.10 4.31
N LEU A 56 -2.31 10.22 3.33
CA LEU A 56 -2.26 10.61 1.93
C LEU A 56 -3.57 11.25 1.51
N LYS A 57 -4.71 10.63 1.85
CA LYS A 57 -6.04 11.16 1.52
C LYS A 57 -6.23 12.60 2.02
N ARG A 58 -5.85 12.87 3.28
CA ARG A 58 -5.97 14.23 3.86
C ARG A 58 -5.17 15.25 3.08
N GLU A 59 -3.93 14.91 2.70
CA GLU A 59 -3.09 15.83 1.93
C GLU A 59 -3.65 16.06 0.52
N LEU A 60 -4.16 15.00 -0.10
CA LEU A 60 -4.73 15.07 -1.43
C LEU A 60 -5.96 15.98 -1.46
N VAL A 61 -6.92 15.81 -0.55
CA VAL A 61 -8.10 16.69 -0.41
C VAL A 61 -7.70 18.15 -0.14
N ALA A 62 -6.61 18.38 0.59
CA ALA A 62 -6.11 19.73 0.86
C ALA A 62 -5.37 20.37 -0.34
N THR A 63 -4.85 19.56 -1.25
CA THR A 63 -3.97 20.00 -2.35
C THR A 63 -4.70 20.13 -3.68
N TYR A 64 -5.72 19.30 -3.92
CA TYR A 64 -6.40 19.19 -5.20
C TYR A 64 -7.90 19.42 -5.05
N ASP A 65 -8.43 20.44 -5.72
CA ASP A 65 -9.86 20.81 -5.69
C ASP A 65 -10.78 19.75 -6.34
N GLU A 66 -10.21 18.80 -7.09
CA GLU A 66 -10.93 17.76 -7.85
C GLU A 66 -11.21 16.49 -7.02
N ILE A 67 -10.82 16.47 -5.75
CA ILE A 67 -10.92 15.32 -4.85
C ILE A 67 -12.07 15.51 -3.89
N ASP A 68 -13.02 14.58 -3.91
CA ASP A 68 -14.13 14.58 -2.97
C ASP A 68 -13.67 14.19 -1.56
N ASP A 69 -14.46 14.53 -0.53
CA ASP A 69 -14.13 14.25 0.89
C ASP A 69 -13.88 12.76 1.19
N ASP A 70 -14.36 11.86 0.33
CA ASP A 70 -14.14 10.42 0.42
C ASP A 70 -12.75 9.97 -0.11
N GLY A 71 -12.00 10.90 -0.73
CA GLY A 71 -10.71 10.65 -1.35
C GLY A 71 -10.83 9.86 -2.66
N SER A 72 -12.03 9.82 -3.23
CA SER A 72 -12.30 9.29 -4.56
C SER A 72 -12.14 10.43 -5.55
N PHE A 73 -11.55 10.12 -6.70
CA PHE A 73 -11.52 11.05 -7.80
C PHE A 73 -12.74 10.80 -8.68
N THR A 74 -13.32 11.85 -9.26
CA THR A 74 -14.49 11.74 -10.15
C THR A 74 -14.17 11.11 -11.52
N GLY A 75 -12.94 10.60 -11.71
CA GLY A 75 -12.49 9.86 -12.87
C GLY A 75 -12.71 8.35 -12.67
N THR A 76 -13.45 7.73 -13.58
CA THR A 76 -13.74 6.28 -13.51
C THR A 76 -12.46 5.48 -13.73
N MET A 77 -11.73 5.16 -12.66
CA MET A 77 -10.68 4.18 -12.75
C MET A 77 -11.22 2.81 -12.36
N HIS A 78 -11.15 1.89 -13.32
CA HIS A 78 -11.32 0.47 -13.04
C HIS A 78 -9.94 -0.14 -12.93
N ARG A 79 -9.55 -0.56 -11.73
CA ARG A 79 -8.38 -1.42 -11.57
C ARG A 79 -8.70 -2.60 -10.67
N ALA A 80 -8.18 -3.74 -11.12
CA ALA A 80 -8.11 -4.97 -10.39
C ALA A 80 -6.79 -4.96 -9.63
N TRP A 81 -6.83 -4.89 -8.30
CA TRP A 81 -5.61 -5.03 -7.53
C TRP A 81 -5.80 -5.92 -6.30
N MET A 82 -4.72 -6.67 -6.05
CA MET A 82 -4.59 -7.93 -5.32
C MET A 82 -5.70 -8.92 -5.67
N ASP A 83 -5.32 -10.03 -6.32
CA ASP A 83 -6.11 -11.24 -6.24
C ASP A 83 -6.00 -11.76 -4.79
N ILE A 84 -6.65 -11.05 -3.86
CA ILE A 84 -6.73 -11.36 -2.43
C ILE A 84 -7.26 -12.79 -2.28
N LYS A 85 -7.96 -13.34 -3.29
CA LYS A 85 -8.34 -14.76 -3.32
C LYS A 85 -7.13 -15.72 -3.39
N ASN A 86 -6.07 -15.37 -4.12
CA ASN A 86 -4.86 -16.21 -4.23
C ASN A 86 -3.98 -16.13 -2.98
N PHE A 87 -4.05 -15.02 -2.23
CA PHE A 87 -3.38 -14.81 -0.94
C PHE A 87 -3.71 -15.91 0.10
N PHE A 88 -4.89 -16.55 -0.03
CA PHE A 88 -5.38 -17.58 0.89
C PHE A 88 -5.36 -19.00 0.30
N SER A 89 -4.73 -19.20 -0.86
CA SER A 89 -4.68 -20.53 -1.47
C SER A 89 -3.66 -21.46 -0.79
N GLY A 90 -2.68 -20.89 -0.07
CA GLY A 90 -1.78 -21.63 0.83
C GLY A 90 -2.24 -21.50 2.28
N ASN A 91 -2.72 -22.60 2.88
CA ASN A 91 -3.15 -22.63 4.29
C ASN A 91 -1.97 -22.65 5.28
N SER A 92 -0.89 -21.91 5.02
CA SER A 92 0.25 -21.82 5.94
C SER A 92 0.64 -20.38 6.22
N ASP A 93 1.12 -20.15 7.43
CA ASP A 93 1.72 -18.90 7.90
C ASP A 93 2.83 -18.38 6.97
N GLU A 94 3.65 -19.30 6.44
CA GLU A 94 4.72 -19.03 5.47
C GLU A 94 4.15 -18.51 4.14
N SER A 95 3.14 -19.18 3.58
CA SER A 95 2.49 -18.72 2.34
C SER A 95 1.87 -17.33 2.51
N MET A 96 1.22 -17.05 3.64
CA MET A 96 0.68 -15.71 3.91
C MET A 96 1.78 -14.63 4.01
N LEU A 97 2.94 -14.97 4.58
CA LEU A 97 4.07 -14.05 4.68
C LEU A 97 4.70 -13.79 3.30
N GLU A 98 4.90 -14.81 2.49
CA GLU A 98 5.44 -14.68 1.14
C GLU A 98 4.55 -13.80 0.25
N GLU A 99 3.23 -14.00 0.32
CA GLU A 99 2.25 -13.18 -0.41
C GLU A 99 2.29 -11.72 0.07
N ALA A 100 2.44 -11.50 1.38
CA ALA A 100 2.61 -10.16 1.95
C ALA A 100 3.88 -9.48 1.43
N ILE A 101 5.01 -10.21 1.38
CA ILE A 101 6.29 -9.71 0.85
C ILE A 101 6.14 -9.35 -0.63
N ARG A 102 5.47 -10.20 -1.43
CA ARG A 102 5.21 -9.91 -2.85
C ARG A 102 4.35 -8.67 -3.03
N GLY A 103 3.28 -8.53 -2.24
CA GLY A 103 2.44 -7.34 -2.24
C GLY A 103 3.20 -6.06 -1.88
N ASP A 104 4.05 -6.12 -0.85
CA ASP A 104 4.86 -4.98 -0.41
C ASP A 104 5.93 -4.58 -1.44
N LYS A 105 6.56 -5.55 -2.13
CA LYS A 105 7.49 -5.28 -3.25
C LYS A 105 6.78 -4.55 -4.39
N ALA A 106 5.63 -5.06 -4.82
CA ALA A 106 4.83 -4.43 -5.86
C ALA A 106 4.31 -3.03 -5.45
N ALA A 107 4.03 -2.80 -4.16
CA ALA A 107 3.71 -1.48 -3.66
C ALA A 107 4.92 -0.53 -3.80
N VAL A 108 6.13 -0.95 -3.40
CA VAL A 108 7.34 -0.12 -3.52
C VAL A 108 7.59 0.30 -4.97
N GLU A 109 7.47 -0.62 -5.93
CA GLU A 109 7.67 -0.33 -7.34
C GLU A 109 6.74 0.79 -7.83
N GLU A 110 5.46 0.74 -7.47
CA GLU A 110 4.53 1.79 -7.90
C GLU A 110 4.74 3.12 -7.20
N TYR A 111 5.07 3.11 -5.91
CA TYR A 111 5.48 4.34 -5.23
C TYR A 111 6.69 4.98 -5.93
N GLU A 112 7.66 4.18 -6.38
CA GLU A 112 8.78 4.70 -7.17
C GLU A 112 8.33 5.26 -8.52
N GLU A 113 7.42 4.58 -9.23
CA GLU A 113 6.93 5.06 -10.51
C GLU A 113 6.24 6.42 -10.39
N VAL A 114 5.39 6.58 -9.37
CA VAL A 114 4.72 7.85 -9.05
C VAL A 114 5.75 8.95 -8.77
N LEU A 115 6.80 8.65 -8.01
CA LEU A 115 7.87 9.61 -7.70
C LEU A 115 8.78 9.94 -8.89
N LYS A 116 8.90 9.04 -9.88
CA LYS A 116 9.74 9.22 -11.08
C LYS A 116 9.04 9.98 -12.19
N LYS A 117 7.74 9.74 -12.38
CA LYS A 117 7.00 10.18 -13.57
C LYS A 117 6.52 11.63 -13.48
N GLU A 118 6.27 12.15 -12.28
CA GLU A 118 5.52 13.41 -12.14
C GLU A 118 6.11 14.38 -11.10
N ALA A 119 5.95 15.68 -11.37
CA ALA A 119 6.29 16.74 -10.43
C ALA A 119 5.18 16.88 -9.38
N LEU A 120 5.24 16.06 -8.34
CA LEU A 120 4.33 16.13 -7.21
C LEU A 120 4.53 17.42 -6.39
N PRO A 121 3.44 17.99 -5.83
CA PRO A 121 3.54 18.95 -4.74
C PRO A 121 4.44 18.42 -3.62
N MET A 122 5.19 19.33 -2.99
CA MET A 122 6.27 18.96 -2.07
C MET A 122 5.77 18.06 -0.92
N GLN A 123 4.63 18.41 -0.33
CA GLN A 123 4.01 17.69 0.78
C GLN A 123 3.56 16.29 0.35
N VAL A 124 2.81 16.17 -0.75
CA VAL A 124 2.41 14.87 -1.33
C VAL A 124 3.64 13.99 -1.60
N SER A 125 4.68 14.56 -2.24
CA SER A 125 5.91 13.83 -2.53
C SER A 125 6.64 13.35 -1.27
N THR A 126 6.52 14.08 -0.16
CA THR A 126 7.14 13.74 1.12
C THR A 126 6.41 12.56 1.76
N ILE A 127 5.08 12.59 1.78
CA ILE A 127 4.24 11.50 2.28
C ILE A 127 4.52 10.21 1.50
N ILE A 128 4.47 10.26 0.16
CA ILE A 128 4.73 9.10 -0.70
C ILE A 128 6.14 8.53 -0.43
N ARG A 129 7.18 9.37 -0.35
CA ARG A 129 8.55 8.90 -0.03
C ARG A 129 8.63 8.25 1.35
N ASN A 130 8.04 8.85 2.37
CA ASN A 130 8.08 8.33 3.74
C ASN A 130 7.41 6.95 3.84
N GLN A 131 6.24 6.81 3.24
CA GLN A 131 5.52 5.54 3.18
C GLN A 131 6.34 4.48 2.42
N MET A 132 6.85 4.79 1.23
CA MET A 132 7.72 3.89 0.44
C MET A 132 8.93 3.41 1.25
N MET A 133 9.63 4.34 1.90
CA MET A 133 10.81 4.05 2.71
C MET A 133 10.47 3.14 3.89
N LYS A 134 9.30 3.33 4.50
CA LYS A 134 8.84 2.47 5.58
C LYS A 134 8.56 1.05 5.09
N ILE A 135 7.87 0.90 3.96
CA ILE A 135 7.59 -0.42 3.36
C ILE A 135 8.91 -1.14 3.02
N ARG A 136 9.87 -0.43 2.41
CA ARG A 136 11.21 -1.00 2.13
C ARG A 136 11.95 -1.45 3.39
N THR A 137 11.88 -0.65 4.46
CA THR A 137 12.52 -0.99 5.72
C THR A 137 11.90 -2.25 6.32
N ASP A 138 10.58 -2.38 6.27
CA ASP A 138 9.89 -3.56 6.74
C ASP A 138 10.22 -4.80 5.90
N LEU A 139 10.31 -4.68 4.57
CA LEU A 139 10.77 -5.75 3.69
C LEU A 139 12.18 -6.23 4.05
N ASN A 140 13.13 -5.31 4.22
CA ASN A 140 14.51 -5.64 4.57
C ASN A 140 14.59 -6.36 5.92
N ASN A 141 13.77 -5.95 6.90
CA ASN A 141 13.73 -6.59 8.21
C ASN A 141 13.24 -8.03 8.14
N ILE A 142 12.27 -8.34 7.27
CA ILE A 142 11.73 -9.70 7.12
C ILE A 142 12.72 -10.59 6.38
N GLN A 143 13.32 -10.10 5.29
CA GLN A 143 14.34 -10.86 4.56
C GLN A 143 15.55 -11.19 5.44
N SER A 144 15.96 -10.24 6.30
CA SER A 144 17.04 -10.49 7.26
C SER A 144 16.68 -11.54 8.32
N LEU A 145 15.39 -11.78 8.57
CA LEU A 145 14.94 -12.85 9.48
C LEU A 145 14.91 -14.20 8.77
N GLU A 146 14.46 -14.24 7.51
CA GLU A 146 14.51 -15.45 6.65
C GLU A 146 15.96 -15.95 6.50
N ASP A 147 16.90 -15.06 6.17
CA ASP A 147 18.32 -15.40 6.00
C ASP A 147 19.02 -15.93 7.29
N LEU A 148 18.40 -15.73 8.47
CA LEU A 148 18.93 -16.19 9.77
C LEU A 148 18.33 -17.53 10.22
N GLU A 149 17.23 -17.99 9.60
CA GLU A 149 16.58 -19.26 9.91
C GLU A 149 17.06 -20.42 9.02
N ASP A 150 17.82 -20.14 7.95
CA ASP A 150 18.53 -21.08 7.07
C ASP A 150 19.95 -21.46 7.57
#